data_AF-A0A821U7H3-F1
#
_entry.id   AF-A0A821U7H3-F1
#
_cell.length_a   1.000
_cell.length_b   1.000
_cell.length_c   1.000
_cell.angle_alpha   90.00
_cell.angle_beta   90.00
_cell.angle_gamma   90.00
#
_symmetry.space_group_name_H-M   'P 1'
#
loop_
_entity.id
_entity.type
_entity.pdbx_description
1 polymer ?
#
loop_
_entity_poly.entity_id
_entity_poly.type
_entity_poly.pdbx_seq_one_letter_code
_entity_poly.pdbx_strand_id
1 'polypeptide(L)'
;MPHRAGLPALRNSNMSIREYLDWYSVIYKLEKQEPYWVPGTQHGYHAYTYGWLAGELVRRVDIKKRTLGQFITDEIAKPTQSEFYIGLPGDYESRVSPIVTKALEKQMFNLTTDSLFQQTLLPFSELNYFNDPIVHQAEIPAANGITNARSIARIYASL
;
A
#
# COMPACT_ATOMS: atom_id res chain seq x y z
N MET A 1 5.81 -11.44 -7.95
CA MET A 1 6.80 -10.37 -8.25
C MET A 1 7.82 -10.29 -7.12
N PRO A 2 9.13 -10.48 -7.35
CA PRO A 2 10.10 -10.72 -6.27
C PRO A 2 10.90 -9.48 -5.81
N HIS A 3 10.35 -8.26 -5.83
CA HIS A 3 11.06 -7.04 -5.38
C HIS A 3 12.41 -6.73 -6.07
N ARG A 4 12.55 -7.07 -7.36
CA ARG A 4 13.80 -6.88 -8.12
C ARG A 4 13.78 -5.73 -9.13
N ALA A 5 12.71 -4.92 -9.14
CA ALA A 5 12.55 -3.84 -10.13
C ALA A 5 13.40 -2.58 -9.85
N GLY A 6 14.07 -2.48 -8.70
CA GLY A 6 14.88 -1.30 -8.35
C GLY A 6 14.07 -0.05 -8.01
N LEU A 7 12.82 -0.19 -7.59
CA LEU A 7 11.92 0.93 -7.24
C LEU A 7 11.40 0.87 -5.79
N PRO A 8 12.24 0.56 -4.78
CA PRO A 8 11.75 0.34 -3.41
C PRO A 8 11.15 1.59 -2.75
N ALA A 9 11.51 2.77 -3.25
CA ALA A 9 11.06 4.08 -2.79
C ALA A 9 10.94 5.08 -3.95
N LEU A 10 10.28 6.21 -3.71
CA LEU A 10 10.36 7.39 -4.58
C LEU A 10 11.56 8.25 -4.16
N ARG A 11 12.54 8.41 -5.06
CA ARG A 11 13.76 9.19 -4.85
C ARG A 11 13.42 10.63 -4.48
N ASN A 12 14.02 11.12 -3.40
CA ASN A 12 13.96 12.53 -2.96
C ASN A 12 12.53 13.11 -3.00
N SER A 13 11.53 12.30 -2.65
CA SER A 13 10.14 12.70 -2.81
C SER A 13 9.69 13.58 -1.65
N ASN A 14 9.48 14.87 -1.93
CA ASN A 14 8.81 15.81 -1.04
C ASN A 14 7.27 15.79 -1.22
N MET A 15 6.70 14.62 -1.58
CA MET A 15 5.25 14.48 -1.71
C MET A 15 4.58 14.64 -0.35
N SER A 16 3.52 15.43 -0.33
CA SER A 16 2.53 15.44 0.73
C SER A 16 1.82 14.09 0.82
N ILE A 17 1.22 13.80 1.98
CA ILE A 17 0.37 12.62 2.15
C ILE A 17 -0.74 12.58 1.08
N ARG A 18 -1.36 13.72 0.75
CA ARG A 18 -2.42 13.79 -0.27
C ARG A 18 -1.95 13.33 -1.66
N GLU A 19 -0.72 13.64 -2.03
CA GLU A 19 -0.13 13.15 -3.28
C GLU A 19 0.16 11.65 -3.24
N TYR A 20 0.50 11.09 -2.06
CA TYR A 20 0.61 9.63 -1.91
C TYR A 20 -0.74 8.91 -1.95
N LEU A 21 -1.82 9.56 -1.48
CA LEU A 21 -3.18 9.03 -1.56
C LEU A 21 -3.75 9.13 -2.99
N ASP A 22 -3.23 10.03 -3.83
CA ASP A 22 -3.56 10.10 -5.24
C ASP A 22 -2.77 9.07 -6.06
N TRP A 23 -3.48 8.07 -6.58
CA TRP A 23 -2.91 6.97 -7.35
C TRP A 23 -2.03 7.46 -8.50
N TYR A 24 -2.52 8.42 -9.30
CA TYR A 24 -1.85 8.85 -10.52
C TYR A 24 -0.58 9.64 -10.25
N SER A 25 -0.55 10.45 -9.17
CA SER A 25 0.65 11.14 -8.73
C SER A 25 1.80 10.17 -8.42
N VAL A 26 1.51 9.06 -7.73
CA VAL A 26 2.52 8.03 -7.42
C VAL A 26 2.98 7.30 -8.68
N ILE A 27 2.05 6.88 -9.54
CA ILE A 27 2.39 6.19 -10.80
C ILE A 27 3.23 7.08 -11.71
N TYR A 28 2.87 8.35 -11.88
CA TYR A 28 3.63 9.30 -12.70
C TYR A 28 5.09 9.41 -12.23
N LYS A 29 5.33 9.47 -10.92
CA LYS A 29 6.70 9.50 -10.39
C LYS A 29 7.44 8.19 -10.59
N LEU A 30 6.79 7.05 -10.36
CA LEU A 30 7.39 5.73 -10.59
C LEU A 30 7.80 5.54 -12.05
N GLU A 31 6.97 5.96 -13.01
CA GLU A 31 7.25 5.84 -14.44
C GLU A 31 8.44 6.69 -14.91
N LYS A 32 8.68 7.84 -14.26
CA LYS A 32 9.75 8.78 -14.62
C LYS A 32 11.07 8.53 -13.90
N GLN A 33 11.07 7.71 -12.85
CA GLN A 33 12.23 7.49 -12.02
C GLN A 33 13.15 6.41 -12.59
N GLU A 34 14.46 6.68 -12.56
CA GLU A 34 15.47 5.63 -12.76
C GLU A 34 15.52 4.68 -11.55
N PRO A 35 15.53 3.36 -11.79
CA PRO A 35 15.73 2.38 -10.73
C PRO A 35 16.99 2.65 -9.88
N TYR A 36 16.95 2.29 -8.59
CA TYR A 36 18.10 2.32 -7.67
C TYR A 36 19.20 1.32 -8.07
N TRP A 37 18.83 0.29 -8.81
CA TRP A 37 19.75 -0.71 -9.38
C TRP A 37 19.16 -1.26 -10.67
N VAL A 38 20.01 -1.87 -11.51
CA VAL A 38 19.57 -2.51 -12.75
C VAL A 38 18.54 -3.61 -12.43
N PRO A 39 17.32 -3.56 -13.00
CA PRO A 39 16.28 -4.53 -12.71
C PRO A 39 16.78 -5.98 -12.84
N GLY A 40 16.43 -6.81 -11.86
CA GLY A 40 16.88 -8.20 -11.81
C GLY A 40 18.26 -8.42 -11.20
N THR A 41 19.13 -7.41 -11.06
CA THR A 41 20.48 -7.64 -10.50
C THR A 41 20.51 -7.69 -8.96
N GLN A 42 19.56 -7.02 -8.29
CA GLN A 42 19.48 -6.98 -6.83
C GLN A 42 18.02 -7.11 -6.36
N HIS A 43 17.85 -7.34 -5.06
CA HIS A 43 16.59 -7.39 -4.35
C HIS A 43 16.57 -6.30 -3.27
N GLY A 44 15.46 -5.57 -3.16
CA GLY A 44 15.22 -4.64 -2.06
C GLY A 44 13.74 -4.44 -1.87
N TYR A 45 13.26 -4.56 -0.63
CA TYR A 45 11.82 -4.59 -0.33
C TYR A 45 11.13 -3.27 -0.72
N HIS A 46 10.08 -3.39 -1.54
CA HIS A 46 9.25 -2.28 -2.02
C HIS A 46 8.08 -2.08 -1.05
N ALA A 47 8.36 -1.62 0.16
CA ALA A 47 7.39 -1.67 1.27
C ALA A 47 6.02 -1.06 0.92
N TYR A 48 6.02 0.06 0.19
CA TYR A 48 4.78 0.68 -0.31
C TYR A 48 4.66 0.64 -1.83
N THR A 49 5.75 0.94 -2.56
CA THR A 49 5.73 1.02 -4.04
C THR A 49 5.25 -0.26 -4.71
N TYR A 50 5.38 -1.42 -4.04
CA TYR A 50 4.83 -2.69 -4.53
C TYR A 50 3.33 -2.61 -4.81
N GLY A 51 2.57 -1.97 -3.91
CA GLY A 51 1.11 -1.90 -4.01
C GLY A 51 0.66 -1.17 -5.28
N TRP A 52 1.28 -0.02 -5.56
CA TRP A 52 1.01 0.72 -6.80
C TRP A 52 1.53 -0.01 -8.03
N LEU A 53 2.73 -0.60 -8.01
CA LEU A 53 3.27 -1.34 -9.16
C LEU A 53 2.40 -2.56 -9.53
N ALA A 54 2.02 -3.36 -8.52
CA ALA A 54 1.16 -4.53 -8.74
C ALA A 54 -0.27 -4.13 -9.11
N GLY A 55 -0.83 -3.12 -8.43
CA GLY A 55 -2.18 -2.66 -8.73
C GLY A 55 -2.28 -1.98 -10.09
N GLU A 56 -1.25 -1.26 -10.53
CA GLU A 56 -1.28 -0.59 -11.83
C GLU A 56 -1.23 -1.60 -12.97
N LEU A 57 -0.49 -2.71 -12.79
CA LEU A 57 -0.56 -3.84 -13.70
C LEU A 57 -2.00 -4.35 -13.81
N VAL A 58 -2.67 -4.62 -12.68
CA VAL A 58 -4.08 -5.09 -12.65
C VAL A 58 -4.99 -4.08 -13.36
N ARG A 59 -4.92 -2.79 -13.02
CA ARG A 59 -5.73 -1.73 -13.64
C ARG A 59 -5.55 -1.66 -15.15
N ARG A 60 -4.33 -1.88 -15.65
CA ARG A 60 -4.02 -1.86 -17.08
C ARG A 60 -4.55 -3.08 -17.82
N VAL A 61 -4.49 -4.27 -17.21
CA VAL A 61 -4.88 -5.53 -17.88
C VAL A 61 -6.33 -5.92 -17.66
N ASP A 62 -6.98 -5.46 -16.58
CA ASP A 62 -8.38 -5.74 -16.31
C ASP A 62 -9.26 -5.16 -17.43
N ILE A 63 -10.10 -6.02 -18.02
CA ILE A 63 -10.98 -5.64 -19.14
C ILE A 63 -11.98 -4.57 -18.71
N LYS A 64 -12.46 -4.64 -17.46
CA LYS A 64 -13.40 -3.67 -16.89
C LYS A 64 -12.72 -2.38 -16.41
N LYS A 65 -11.38 -2.29 -16.52
CA LYS A 65 -10.57 -1.13 -16.08
C LYS A 65 -10.86 -0.72 -14.63
N ARG A 66 -11.15 -1.70 -13.78
CA ARG A 66 -11.44 -1.46 -12.36
C ARG A 66 -10.20 -1.00 -11.61
N THR A 67 -10.43 -0.35 -10.48
CA THR A 67 -9.38 -0.11 -9.49
C THR A 67 -8.94 -1.42 -8.83
N LEU A 68 -7.80 -1.42 -8.13
CA LEU A 68 -7.33 -2.66 -7.49
C LEU A 68 -8.26 -3.04 -6.33
N GLY A 69 -8.72 -2.05 -5.55
CA GLY A 69 -9.70 -2.27 -4.49
C GLY A 69 -11.00 -2.89 -4.99
N GLN A 70 -11.53 -2.39 -6.12
CA GLN A 70 -12.73 -2.95 -6.74
C GLN A 70 -12.48 -4.37 -7.30
N PHE A 71 -11.32 -4.61 -7.93
CA PHE A 71 -10.96 -5.93 -8.42
C PHE A 71 -10.88 -6.95 -7.28
N ILE A 72 -10.20 -6.62 -6.18
CA ILE A 72 -10.11 -7.48 -4.99
C ILE A 72 -11.50 -7.72 -4.40
N THR A 73 -12.33 -6.69 -4.32
CA THR A 73 -13.70 -6.82 -3.83
C THR A 73 -14.50 -7.83 -4.66
N ASP A 74 -14.46 -7.71 -5.98
CA ASP A 74 -15.29 -8.52 -6.87
C ASP A 74 -14.76 -9.94 -7.08
N GLU A 75 -13.45 -10.09 -7.22
CA GLU A 75 -12.83 -11.35 -7.64
C GLU A 75 -12.31 -12.18 -6.45
N ILE A 76 -12.20 -11.60 -5.24
CA ILE A 76 -11.65 -12.28 -4.05
C ILE A 76 -12.61 -12.19 -2.86
N ALA A 77 -12.95 -10.97 -2.42
CA ALA A 77 -13.69 -10.77 -1.18
C ALA A 77 -15.13 -11.30 -1.28
N LYS A 78 -15.86 -10.97 -2.36
CA LYS A 78 -17.22 -11.48 -2.61
C LYS A 78 -17.25 -13.01 -2.77
N PRO A 79 -16.43 -13.66 -3.63
CA PRO A 79 -16.43 -15.12 -3.78
C PRO A 79 -16.13 -15.88 -2.50
N THR A 80 -15.25 -15.35 -1.65
CA THR A 80 -14.86 -15.98 -0.37
C THR A 80 -15.75 -15.58 0.80
N GLN A 81 -16.76 -14.75 0.58
CA GLN A 81 -17.63 -14.18 1.63
C GLN A 81 -16.82 -13.54 2.76
N SER A 82 -15.86 -12.71 2.36
CA SER A 82 -14.88 -12.08 3.22
C SER A 82 -15.04 -10.57 3.21
N GLU A 83 -14.75 -9.94 4.35
CA GLU A 83 -14.65 -8.50 4.47
C GLU A 83 -13.19 -8.10 4.36
N PHE A 84 -12.76 -7.73 3.16
CA PHE A 84 -11.40 -7.26 2.90
C PHE A 84 -11.46 -6.07 1.96
N TYR A 85 -10.99 -4.91 2.45
CA TYR A 85 -11.13 -3.65 1.76
C TYR A 85 -9.75 -3.04 1.51
N ILE A 86 -9.52 -2.63 0.27
CA ILE A 86 -8.48 -1.66 -0.08
C ILE A 86 -9.26 -0.49 -0.67
N GLY A 87 -9.31 0.64 0.04
CA GLY A 87 -10.34 1.65 -0.13
C GLY A 87 -11.62 1.27 0.59
N LEU A 88 -11.69 1.53 1.90
CA LEU A 88 -12.84 1.24 2.74
C LEU A 88 -14.03 2.15 2.37
N PRO A 89 -15.23 1.60 2.12
CA PRO A 89 -16.44 2.41 1.98
C PRO A 89 -16.76 3.17 3.28
N GLY A 90 -17.10 4.46 3.18
CA GLY A 90 -17.33 5.34 4.33
C GLY A 90 -18.39 4.83 5.32
N ASP A 91 -19.39 4.07 4.86
CA ASP A 91 -20.43 3.47 5.71
C ASP A 91 -19.87 2.48 6.74
N TYR A 92 -18.66 1.96 6.52
CA TYR A 92 -18.00 1.01 7.41
C TYR A 92 -16.96 1.62 8.35
N GLU A 93 -16.71 2.93 8.27
CA GLU A 93 -15.70 3.63 9.07
C GLU A 93 -15.91 3.40 10.58
N SER A 94 -17.17 3.40 11.03
CA SER A 94 -17.53 3.17 12.43
C SER A 94 -17.14 1.78 12.97
N ARG A 95 -16.77 0.84 12.10
CA ARG A 95 -16.35 -0.52 12.47
C ARG A 95 -14.83 -0.68 12.56
N VAL A 96 -14.06 0.31 12.14
CA VAL A 96 -12.60 0.24 12.16
C VAL A 96 -12.11 0.38 13.59
N SER A 97 -11.31 -0.58 14.05
CA SER A 97 -10.65 -0.51 15.36
C SER A 97 -9.38 0.36 15.24
N PRO A 98 -9.21 1.40 16.07
CA PRO A 98 -8.01 2.23 16.02
C PRO A 98 -6.75 1.45 16.38
N ILE A 99 -5.66 1.72 15.66
CA ILE A 99 -4.32 1.25 15.99
C ILE A 99 -3.85 1.97 17.26
N VAL A 100 -3.50 1.19 18.28
CA VAL A 100 -2.93 1.66 19.54
C VAL A 100 -1.44 1.32 19.58
N THR A 101 -0.59 2.29 19.26
CA THR A 101 0.88 2.13 19.31
C THR A 101 1.47 2.55 20.65
N LYS A 102 2.45 1.78 21.16
CA LYS A 102 3.20 2.13 22.37
C LYS A 102 4.38 3.04 22.04
N ALA A 103 4.81 3.88 22.99
CA ALA A 103 5.85 4.89 22.78
C ALA A 103 7.20 4.35 22.27
N LEU A 104 7.57 3.12 22.65
CA LEU A 104 8.79 2.43 22.21
C LEU A 104 8.81 2.11 20.71
N GLU A 105 7.66 1.85 20.09
CA GLU A 105 7.55 1.53 18.66
C GLU A 105 7.80 2.78 17.80
N LYS A 106 7.42 3.97 18.30
CA LYS A 106 7.68 5.25 17.61
C LYS A 106 9.18 5.57 17.50
N GLN A 107 10.00 5.13 18.46
CA GLN A 107 11.44 5.40 18.48
C GLN A 107 12.22 4.59 17.41
N MET A 108 11.73 3.41 17.02
CA MET A 108 12.39 2.58 16.00
C MET A 108 12.34 3.18 14.58
N PHE A 109 11.33 4.02 14.28
CA PHE A 109 11.21 4.71 12.99
C PHE A 109 12.15 5.92 12.85
N ASN A 110 12.75 6.40 13.95
CA ASN A 110 13.61 7.58 13.97
C ASN A 110 15.10 7.29 13.74
N LEU A 111 15.47 6.07 13.32
CA LEU A 111 16.86 5.68 13.14
C LEU A 111 17.30 5.79 11.67
N THR A 112 18.21 6.74 11.43
CA THR A 112 19.00 7.05 10.21
C THR A 112 18.33 7.95 9.16
N THR A 113 18.96 9.09 8.88
CA THR A 113 18.41 10.21 8.07
C THR A 113 18.76 10.18 6.57
N ASP A 114 19.55 9.22 6.10
CA ASP A 114 20.04 9.17 4.70
C ASP A 114 20.01 7.75 4.08
N SER A 115 19.32 6.79 4.70
CA SER A 115 19.28 5.43 4.18
C SER A 115 18.12 5.20 3.21
N LEU A 116 18.32 4.32 2.22
CA LEU A 116 17.25 3.82 1.36
C LEU A 116 16.07 3.25 2.16
N PHE A 117 16.37 2.67 3.33
CA PHE A 117 15.38 2.20 4.29
C PHE A 117 14.45 3.32 4.75
N GLN A 118 14.99 4.48 5.13
CA GLN A 118 14.16 5.62 5.52
C GLN A 118 13.30 6.13 4.36
N GLN A 119 13.87 6.29 3.16
CA GLN A 119 13.11 6.70 1.97
C GLN A 119 11.94 5.77 1.66
N THR A 120 12.10 4.48 1.96
CA THR A 120 11.05 3.46 1.83
C THR A 120 9.93 3.64 2.85
N LEU A 121 10.21 4.22 4.02
CA LEU A 121 9.24 4.43 5.10
C LEU A 121 8.58 5.81 5.11
N LEU A 122 9.19 6.81 4.47
CA LEU A 122 8.71 8.21 4.42
C LEU A 122 7.22 8.39 4.07
N PRO A 123 6.60 7.63 3.12
CA PRO A 123 5.22 7.89 2.72
C PRO A 123 4.19 7.81 3.85
N PHE A 124 4.47 7.02 4.90
CA PHE A 124 3.59 6.81 6.06
C PHE A 124 4.39 6.75 7.36
N SER A 125 5.37 7.65 7.52
CA SER A 125 6.27 7.66 8.68
C SER A 125 5.57 7.99 10.00
N GLU A 126 4.38 8.59 9.95
CA GLU A 126 3.54 8.77 11.13
C GLU A 126 2.48 7.67 11.21
N LEU A 127 2.62 6.80 12.21
CA LEU A 127 1.68 5.70 12.47
C LEU A 127 0.23 6.17 12.64
N ASN A 128 0.01 7.44 13.02
CA ASN A 128 -1.32 8.00 13.17
C ASN A 128 -2.07 8.17 11.83
N TYR A 129 -1.37 8.15 10.69
CA TYR A 129 -2.03 8.19 9.37
C TYR A 129 -2.95 6.99 9.17
N PHE A 130 -2.59 5.81 9.67
CA PHE A 130 -3.42 4.61 9.57
C PHE A 130 -4.63 4.60 10.52
N ASN A 131 -4.86 5.69 11.27
CA ASN A 131 -6.12 5.93 11.99
C ASN A 131 -6.96 7.03 11.32
N ASP A 132 -6.47 7.67 10.25
CA ASP A 132 -7.19 8.73 9.57
C ASP A 132 -8.15 8.15 8.51
N PRO A 133 -9.45 8.47 8.54
CA PRO A 133 -10.43 8.00 7.56
C PRO A 133 -10.03 8.27 6.09
N ILE A 134 -9.28 9.34 5.81
CA ILE A 134 -8.84 9.62 4.43
C ILE A 134 -7.87 8.54 3.92
N VAL A 135 -7.09 7.93 4.82
CA VAL A 135 -6.15 6.85 4.50
C VAL A 135 -6.88 5.52 4.40
N HIS A 136 -7.90 5.28 5.23
CA HIS A 136 -8.76 4.09 5.11
C HIS A 136 -9.47 4.03 3.75
N GLN A 137 -9.97 5.17 3.28
CA GLN A 137 -10.73 5.29 2.04
C GLN A 137 -9.85 5.29 0.78
N ALA A 138 -8.56 5.59 0.89
CA ALA A 138 -7.62 5.53 -0.23
C ALA A 138 -7.27 4.08 -0.63
N GLU A 139 -6.70 3.89 -1.81
CA GLU A 139 -6.15 2.58 -2.22
C GLU A 139 -4.62 2.59 -2.10
N ILE A 140 -4.09 2.01 -1.01
CA ILE A 140 -2.64 1.80 -0.79
C ILE A 140 -2.41 0.29 -0.59
N PRO A 141 -2.41 -0.50 -1.67
CA PRO A 141 -2.59 -1.95 -1.57
C PRO A 141 -1.51 -2.70 -0.80
N ALA A 142 -0.35 -2.08 -0.61
CA ALA A 142 0.75 -2.65 0.16
C ALA A 142 0.59 -2.48 1.68
N ALA A 143 -0.30 -1.60 2.16
CA ALA A 143 -0.27 -1.18 3.57
C ALA A 143 -1.62 -0.88 4.24
N ASN A 144 -2.63 -0.41 3.50
CA ASN A 144 -3.86 0.10 4.14
C ASN A 144 -5.07 -0.85 4.06
N GLY A 145 -4.85 -2.13 3.76
CA GLY A 145 -5.93 -3.10 3.70
C GLY A 145 -6.62 -3.27 5.05
N ILE A 146 -7.94 -3.11 5.10
CA ILE A 146 -8.75 -3.28 6.32
C ILE A 146 -9.54 -4.57 6.21
N THR A 147 -9.38 -5.45 7.20
CA THR A 147 -10.05 -6.76 7.25
C THR A 147 -10.15 -7.26 8.69
N ASN A 148 -10.66 -8.47 8.87
CA ASN A 148 -10.69 -9.18 10.14
C ASN A 148 -10.10 -10.59 10.03
N ALA A 149 -9.75 -11.19 11.17
CA ALA A 149 -9.07 -12.48 11.22
C ALA A 149 -9.83 -13.61 10.51
N ARG A 150 -11.17 -13.60 10.57
CA ARG A 150 -12.00 -14.64 9.92
C ARG A 150 -11.97 -14.50 8.40
N SER A 151 -12.04 -13.28 7.91
CA SER A 151 -12.06 -12.97 6.47
C SER A 151 -10.72 -13.32 5.82
N ILE A 152 -9.60 -12.92 6.42
CA ILE A 152 -8.29 -13.29 5.88
C ILE A 152 -8.07 -14.80 5.91
N ALA A 153 -8.52 -15.51 6.96
CA ALA A 153 -8.45 -16.97 7.03
C ALA A 153 -9.25 -17.66 5.90
N ARG A 154 -10.44 -17.14 5.55
CA ARG A 154 -11.24 -17.66 4.43
C ARG A 154 -10.56 -17.45 3.09
N ILE A 155 -9.99 -16.27 2.85
CA ILE A 155 -9.26 -15.96 1.61
C ILE A 155 -8.10 -16.94 1.42
N TYR A 156 -7.27 -17.13 2.45
CA TYR A 156 -6.14 -18.05 2.36
C TYR A 156 -6.56 -19.52 2.24
N ALA A 157 -7.69 -19.92 2.84
CA ALA A 157 -8.19 -21.29 2.71
C ALA A 157 -8.71 -21.63 1.30
N SER A 158 -8.89 -20.64 0.42
CA SER A 158 -9.29 -20.84 -0.99
C SER A 158 -8.13 -20.93 -1.99
N LEU A 159 -6.87 -20.76 -1.53
CA LEU A 159 -5.66 -20.85 -2.34
C LEU A 159 -5.12 -22.29 -2.40
#